data_AF-A0A956KHZ5-F1
#
_entry.id   AF-A0A956KHZ5-F1
#
_cell.length_a   1.000
_cell.length_b   1.000
_cell.length_c   1.000
_cell.angle_alpha   90.00
_cell.angle_beta   90.00
_cell.angle_gamma   90.00
#
_symmetry.space_group_name_H-M   'P 1'
#
loop_
_entity.id
_entity.type
_entity.pdbx_description
1 polymer ?
#
loop_
_entity_poly.entity_id
_entity_poly.type
_entity_poly.pdbx_seq_one_letter_code
_entity_poly.pdbx_strand_id
1 'polypeptide(L)' 'MTTPSREAAHPTHHWHATEDGRIQCDVCPRACQLKEGQRGMCFIRAREDDAIVLTSYGRSSGFCVDPIE' A
#
# COMPACT_ATOMS: atom_id res chain seq x y z
N MET A 1 10.33 25.72 3.24
CA MET A 1 9.20 24.93 2.71
C MET A 1 9.78 23.59 2.28
N THR A 2 9.77 22.60 3.18
CA THR A 2 10.43 21.31 2.96
C THR A 2 9.57 20.48 2.02
N THR A 3 10.05 20.28 0.79
CA THR A 3 9.48 19.35 -0.19
C THR A 3 9.34 17.97 0.44
N PRO A 4 8.15 17.33 0.45
CA PRO A 4 8.06 15.94 0.87
C PRO A 4 8.81 15.09 -0.16
N SER A 5 9.98 14.61 0.25
CA SER A 5 10.78 13.61 -0.45
C SER A 5 9.93 12.35 -0.66
N ARG A 6 9.72 11.99 -1.93
CA ARG A 6 9.26 10.69 -2.47
C ARG A 6 8.67 9.76 -1.40
N GLU A 7 7.39 9.95 -1.13
CA GLU A 7 6.70 9.42 0.04
C GLU A 7 6.72 7.88 0.08
N ALA A 8 7.51 7.35 1.02
CA ALA A 8 7.19 6.20 1.87
C ALA A 8 6.45 5.03 1.19
N ALA A 9 7.10 4.39 0.21
CA ALA A 9 6.76 3.01 -0.15
C ALA A 9 7.43 2.08 0.88
N HIS A 10 6.65 1.55 1.82
CA HIS A 10 7.18 0.65 2.85
C HIS A 10 6.98 -0.81 2.45
N PRO A 11 8.02 -1.65 2.49
CA PRO A 11 7.93 -3.04 2.05
C PRO A 11 6.96 -3.83 2.94
N THR A 12 6.26 -4.78 2.32
CA THR A 12 5.36 -5.71 3.02
C THR A 12 5.74 -7.16 2.72
N HIS A 13 5.23 -8.11 3.52
CA HIS A 13 5.64 -9.52 3.46
C HIS A 13 4.52 -10.50 3.08
N HIS A 14 3.26 -10.06 3.11
CA HIS A 14 2.09 -10.94 2.96
C HIS A 14 1.53 -10.87 1.54
N TRP A 15 2.29 -11.43 0.61
CA TRP A 15 1.94 -11.53 -0.80
C TRP A 15 2.75 -12.65 -1.46
N HIS A 16 2.30 -13.10 -2.62
CA HIS A 16 3.03 -14.07 -3.44
C HIS A 16 2.88 -13.75 -4.93
N ALA A 17 3.85 -14.17 -5.74
CA ALA A 17 3.74 -14.11 -7.18
C ALA A 17 2.79 -15.20 -7.69
N THR A 18 1.94 -14.87 -8.67
CA THR A 18 1.06 -15.81 -9.35
C THR A 18 1.69 -16.30 -10.65
N GLU A 19 1.21 -17.43 -11.16
CA GLU A 19 1.71 -18.02 -12.42
C GLU A 19 1.53 -17.08 -13.63
N ASP A 20 0.51 -16.23 -13.61
CA ASP A 20 0.26 -15.17 -14.60
C ASP A 20 1.25 -13.98 -14.56
N GLY A 21 2.27 -14.01 -13.70
CA GLY A 21 3.23 -12.90 -13.55
C GLY A 21 2.69 -11.69 -12.77
N ARG A 22 1.59 -11.89 -12.02
CA ARG A 22 1.02 -10.88 -11.11
C ARG A 22 1.50 -11.13 -9.69
N ILE A 23 1.25 -10.16 -8.81
CA ILE A 23 1.44 -10.36 -7.37
C ILE A 23 0.10 -10.30 -6.69
N GLN A 24 -0.25 -11.35 -5.95
CA GLN A 24 -1.44 -11.40 -5.13
C GLN A 24 -1.13 -10.92 -3.71
N CYS A 25 -1.91 -9.97 -3.21
CA CYS A 25 -1.87 -9.54 -1.82
C CYS A 25 -2.86 -10.33 -0.98
N ASP A 26 -2.39 -11.06 0.04
CA ASP A 26 -3.21 -11.97 0.84
C ASP A 26 -3.70 -11.34 2.17
N VAL A 27 -3.43 -10.04 2.38
CA VAL A 27 -3.78 -9.36 3.64
C VAL A 27 -5.28 -9.09 3.78
N CYS A 28 -5.98 -8.85 2.67
CA CYS A 28 -7.39 -8.50 2.68
C CYS A 28 -8.21 -9.57 1.94
N PRO A 29 -9.50 -9.73 2.29
CA PRO A 29 -10.35 -10.77 1.70
C PRO A 29 -10.57 -10.61 0.18
N ARG A 30 -10.11 -9.51 -0.42
CA ARG A 30 -10.20 -9.27 -1.86
C ARG A 30 -9.11 -9.96 -2.67
N ALA A 31 -8.01 -10.41 -2.04
CA ALA A 31 -6.92 -11.10 -2.71
C ALA A 31 -6.49 -10.43 -4.04
N CYS A 32 -6.23 -9.12 -4.02
CA CYS A 32 -6.00 -8.36 -5.25
C CYS A 32 -4.74 -8.85 -5.98
N GLN A 33 -4.87 -9.21 -7.27
CA GLN A 33 -3.77 -9.58 -8.15
C GLN A 33 -3.29 -8.39 -8.99
N LEU A 34 -2.15 -7.82 -8.62
CA LEU A 34 -1.64 -6.56 -9.15
C LEU A 34 -0.60 -6.78 -10.26
N LYS A 35 -0.75 -6.00 -11.34
CA LYS A 35 0.30 -5.76 -12.33
C LYS A 35 1.32 -4.76 -11.78
N GLU A 36 2.51 -4.73 -12.37
CA GLU A 36 3.53 -3.75 -12.02
C GLU A 36 2.98 -2.31 -12.14
N GLY A 37 3.20 -1.48 -11.11
CA GLY A 37 2.66 -0.13 -11.00
C GLY A 37 1.16 -0.05 -10.69
N GLN A 38 0.46 -1.17 -10.51
CA GLN A 38 -0.97 -1.18 -10.17
C GLN A 38 -1.19 -1.04 -8.67
N ARG A 39 -2.21 -0.26 -8.29
CA ARG A 39 -2.71 -0.18 -6.91
C ARG A 39 -3.83 -1.19 -6.66
N GLY A 40 -3.86 -1.73 -5.44
CA GLY A 40 -4.97 -2.55 -4.97
C GLY A 40 -6.22 -1.72 -4.68
N MET A 41 -7.34 -2.42 -4.56
CA MET A 41 -8.66 -1.81 -4.27
C MET A 41 -8.69 -1.01 -2.96
N CYS A 42 -7.78 -1.31 -2.03
CA CYS A 42 -7.64 -0.60 -0.78
C CYS A 42 -6.92 0.76 -0.91
N PHE A 43 -6.37 1.08 -2.08
CA PHE A 43 -5.60 2.29 -2.42
C PHE A 43 -4.29 2.53 -1.65
N ILE A 44 -4.12 1.89 -0.49
CA ILE A 44 -2.94 2.01 0.38
C ILE A 44 -1.85 0.98 0.06
N ARG A 45 -2.13 -0.03 -0.77
CA ARG A 45 -1.16 -1.05 -1.21
C ARG A 45 -1.00 -1.01 -2.72
N ALA A 46 0.24 -1.06 -3.18
CA ALA A 46 0.59 -1.06 -4.60
C ALA A 46 1.63 -2.15 -4.88
N ARG A 47 1.71 -2.61 -6.13
CA ARG A 47 2.87 -3.35 -6.61
C ARG A 47 3.89 -2.36 -7.17
N GLU A 48 5.07 -2.34 -6.58
CA GLU A 48 6.23 -1.55 -7.02
C GLU A 48 7.50 -2.42 -6.87
N ASP A 49 8.33 -2.47 -7.92
CA ASP A 49 9.59 -3.22 -7.95
C ASP A 49 9.40 -4.70 -7.56
N ASP A 50 8.38 -5.34 -8.13
CA ASP A 50 8.01 -6.74 -7.86
C ASP A 50 7.71 -7.07 -6.38
N ALA A 51 7.29 -6.07 -5.61
CA ALA A 51 6.83 -6.25 -4.23
C ALA A 51 5.53 -5.50 -3.96
N ILE A 52 4.75 -5.97 -2.98
CA ILE A 52 3.67 -5.15 -2.43
C ILE A 52 4.27 -4.17 -1.42
N VAL A 53 3.99 -2.88 -1.64
CA VAL A 53 4.38 -1.78 -0.76
C VAL A 53 3.17 -1.07 -0.19
N LEU A 54 3.32 -0.51 1.01
CA LEU A 54 2.37 0.43 1.61
C LEU A 54 2.69 1.84 1.13
N THR A 55 1.73 2.51 0.51
CA THR A 55 1.85 3.86 -0.04
C THR A 55 1.41 4.97 0.93
N SER A 56 0.89 4.58 2.09
CA SER A 56 0.37 5.49 3.12
C SER A 56 1.09 5.35 4.46
N TYR A 57 2.17 4.58 4.53
CA TYR A 57 2.88 4.40 5.79
C TYR A 57 3.48 5.74 6.24
N GLY A 58 3.39 6.03 7.54
CA GLY A 58 3.78 7.32 8.09
C GLY A 58 2.79 8.46 7.83
N ARG A 59 1.72 8.23 7.06
CA ARG A 59 0.60 9.18 6.95
C ARG A 59 -0.51 8.81 7.94
N SER A 60 -1.02 9.80 8.65
CA SER A 60 -2.14 9.62 9.59
C SER A 60 -3.38 9.09 8.87
N SER A 61 -3.90 7.94 9.32
CA SER A 61 -5.09 7.30 8.74
C SER A 61 -6.41 7.95 9.18
N GLY A 62 -6.37 8.85 10.16
CA GLY A 62 -7.50 9.57 10.72
C GLY A 62 -7.01 10.45 11.87
N PHE A 63 -7.57 11.64 11.99
CA PHE A 63 -7.32 12.53 13.12
C PHE A 63 -8.66 12.76 13.81
N CYS A 64 -8.90 12.03 14.90
CA CYS A 64 -10.03 12.33 15.77
C CYS A 64 -9.66 13.58 16.57
N VAL A 65 -9.95 14.76 16.03
CA VAL A 65 -10.00 16.00 16.82
C VAL A 65 -11.28 15.92 17.63
N ASP A 66 -11.19 15.58 18.91
CA ASP A 66 -12.28 15.88 19.83
C ASP A 66 -11.96 17.23 20.49
N PRO A 67 -12.85 18.23 20.46
CA PRO A 67 -12.64 19.46 21.20
C PRO A 67 -12.73 19.16 22.70
N ILE A 68 -11.67 19.47 23.43
CA ILE A 68 -11.76 19.58 24.88
C ILE A 68 -12.33 20.96 25.21
N GLU A 69 -13.55 21.02 25.75
CA GLU A 69 -14.09 22.20 26.46
C GLU A 69 -15.09 21.78 27.55
#